data_AF-A0A2G8KUA2-F1
#
_entry.id   AF-A0A2G8KUA2-F1
#
_cell.length_a   1.000
_cell.length_b   1.000
_cell.length_c   1.000
_cell.angle_alpha   90.00
_cell.angle_beta   90.00
_cell.angle_gamma   90.00
#
_symmetry.space_group_name_H-M   'P 1'
#
loop_
_entity.id
_entity.type
_entity.pdbx_description
1 polymer ?
#
loop_
_entity_poly.entity_id
_entity_poly.type
_entity_poly.pdbx_seq_one_letter_code
_entity_poly.pdbx_strand_id
1 'polypeptide(L)'
;MTGLNLLYTNKAEDVRKIEESISKKTMEIRDLELKENIVDEKTLQLKDILTSNDLREMSVIDEPNKTTEIQDLQLKENSVDEKTSQSKDIVTSNDSREMSVIDEPNTNRTFIANLQLRISSLETDKLTLQEQIRAVKKEAEQDQLSLLKTEEELEEVKQNMKTLRESKKRLNEELHAEKQMNRDLNFQLTNVG
;
A
#
# COMPACT_ATOMS: atom_id res chain seq x y z
N MET A 1 11.79 -37.22 -18.14
CA MET A 1 12.50 -36.06 -17.55
C MET A 1 11.75 -34.73 -17.71
N THR A 2 10.54 -34.72 -18.27
CA THR A 2 9.77 -33.49 -18.57
C THR A 2 8.88 -33.02 -17.41
N GLY A 3 8.27 -33.93 -16.64
CA GLY A 3 7.33 -33.57 -15.56
C GLY A 3 7.93 -32.78 -14.39
N LEU A 4 9.07 -33.22 -13.85
CA LEU A 4 9.76 -32.53 -12.75
C LEU A 4 10.33 -31.17 -13.15
N ASN A 5 10.86 -31.05 -14.38
CA ASN A 5 11.33 -29.77 -14.91
C ASN A 5 10.16 -28.78 -15.08
N LEU A 6 9.00 -29.26 -15.55
CA LEU A 6 7.79 -28.44 -15.67
C LEU A 6 7.28 -27.99 -14.29
N LEU A 7 7.29 -28.91 -13.31
CA LEU A 7 6.92 -28.58 -11.93
C LEU A 7 7.84 -27.51 -11.35
N TYR A 8 9.16 -27.63 -11.56
CA TYR A 8 10.14 -26.63 -11.15
C TYR A 8 9.87 -25.27 -11.77
N THR A 9 9.66 -25.21 -13.09
CA THR A 9 9.38 -23.94 -13.78
C THR A 9 8.10 -23.30 -13.30
N ASN A 10 7.05 -24.09 -13.06
CA ASN A 10 5.78 -23.57 -12.57
C ASN A 10 5.93 -22.99 -11.16
N LYS A 11 6.61 -23.72 -10.25
CA LYS A 11 6.83 -23.25 -8.88
C LYS A 11 7.73 -22.02 -8.82
N ALA A 12 8.77 -21.95 -9.65
CA ALA A 12 9.62 -20.76 -9.75
C ALA A 12 8.83 -19.54 -10.26
N GLU A 13 7.90 -19.74 -11.18
CA GLU A 13 7.02 -18.68 -11.66
C GLU A 13 5.99 -18.25 -10.60
N ASP A 14 5.48 -19.18 -9.80
CA ASP A 14 4.59 -18.87 -8.67
C ASP A 14 5.33 -18.00 -7.63
N VAL A 15 6.56 -18.36 -7.25
CA VAL A 15 7.43 -17.54 -6.38
C VAL A 15 7.56 -16.12 -6.93
N ARG A 16 7.93 -15.98 -8.21
CA ARG A 16 8.10 -14.68 -8.86
C ARG A 16 6.84 -13.81 -8.82
N LYS A 17 5.67 -14.41 -9.05
CA LYS A 17 4.37 -13.70 -9.00
C LYS A 17 4.03 -13.22 -7.58
N ILE A 18 4.33 -14.03 -6.57
CA ILE A 18 4.09 -13.67 -5.18
C ILE A 18 5.03 -12.53 -4.76
N GLU A 19 6.31 -12.60 -5.11
CA GLU A 19 7.28 -11.51 -4.87
C GLU A 19 6.84 -10.20 -5.53
N GLU A 20 6.35 -10.26 -6.77
CA GLU A 20 5.82 -9.09 -7.48
C GLU A 20 4.58 -8.50 -6.78
N SER A 21 3.69 -9.36 -6.27
CA SER A 21 2.52 -8.95 -5.48
C SER A 21 2.93 -8.23 -4.20
N ILE A 22 3.85 -8.80 -3.42
CA ILE A 22 4.36 -8.22 -2.17
C ILE A 22 4.99 -6.85 -2.44
N SER A 23 5.79 -6.74 -3.52
CA SER A 23 6.42 -5.49 -3.91
C SER A 23 5.40 -4.39 -4.23
N LYS A 24 4.36 -4.71 -5.02
CA LYS A 24 3.27 -3.79 -5.32
C LYS A 24 2.53 -3.32 -4.07
N LYS A 25 2.15 -4.26 -3.19
CA LYS A 25 1.46 -3.94 -1.92
C LYS A 25 2.33 -3.09 -0.99
N THR A 26 3.64 -3.33 -0.96
CA THR A 26 4.58 -2.52 -0.18
C THR A 26 4.63 -1.08 -0.68
N MET A 27 4.61 -0.86 -2.00
CA MET A 27 4.52 0.48 -2.57
C MET A 27 3.19 1.16 -2.27
N GLU A 28 2.09 0.41 -2.35
CA GLU A 28 0.74 0.92 -2.03
C GLU A 28 0.63 1.34 -0.57
N ILE A 29 1.13 0.53 0.37
CA ILE A 29 1.19 0.89 1.80
C ILE A 29 1.94 2.21 1.99
N ARG A 30 3.10 2.38 1.33
CA ARG A 30 3.89 3.61 1.43
C ARG A 30 3.12 4.82 0.90
N ASP A 31 2.43 4.69 -0.22
CA ASP A 31 1.62 5.78 -0.78
C ASP A 31 0.46 6.18 0.15
N LEU A 32 -0.21 5.19 0.73
CA LEU A 32 -1.28 5.42 1.71
C LEU A 32 -0.77 6.07 3.00
N GLU A 33 0.39 5.64 3.51
CA GLU A 33 1.03 6.26 4.69
C GLU A 33 1.43 7.72 4.42
N LEU A 34 1.88 8.05 3.21
CA LEU A 34 2.14 9.43 2.81
C LEU A 34 0.85 10.28 2.80
N LYS A 35 -0.24 9.74 2.25
CA LYS A 35 -1.55 10.40 2.27
C LYS A 35 -2.06 10.63 3.70
N GLU A 36 -1.90 9.65 4.58
CA GLU A 36 -2.26 9.76 6.01
C GLU A 36 -1.49 10.91 6.67
N ASN A 37 -0.17 11.00 6.43
CA ASN A 37 0.66 12.07 6.99
C ASN A 37 0.23 13.46 6.51
N ILE A 38 -0.17 13.61 5.24
CA ILE A 38 -0.68 14.87 4.70
C ILE A 38 -2.00 15.25 5.38
N VAL A 39 -2.89 14.28 5.60
CA VAL A 39 -4.16 14.49 6.32
C VAL A 39 -3.89 14.93 7.76
N ASP A 40 -2.92 14.31 8.43
CA ASP A 40 -2.51 14.67 9.78
C ASP A 40 -1.98 16.09 9.88
N GLU A 41 -1.08 16.47 8.97
CA GLU A 41 -0.52 17.82 8.92
C GLU A 41 -1.61 18.87 8.70
N LYS A 42 -2.51 18.65 7.75
CA LYS A 42 -3.65 19.56 7.50
C LYS A 42 -4.59 19.65 8.70
N THR A 43 -4.86 18.53 9.35
CA THR A 43 -5.71 18.49 10.55
C THR A 43 -5.08 19.30 11.68
N LEU A 44 -3.77 19.18 11.88
CA LEU A 44 -3.03 19.94 12.87
C LEU A 44 -3.08 21.44 12.58
N GLN A 45 -2.81 21.85 11.33
CA GLN A 45 -2.89 23.26 10.92
C GLN A 45 -4.27 23.87 11.19
N LEU A 46 -5.36 23.13 10.92
CA LEU A 46 -6.72 23.61 11.21
C LEU A 46 -7.02 23.67 12.72
N LYS A 47 -6.50 22.72 13.51
CA LYS A 47 -6.60 22.75 14.98
C LYS A 47 -5.83 23.92 15.58
N ASP A 48 -4.66 24.24 15.02
CA ASP A 48 -3.87 25.40 15.43
C ASP A 48 -4.60 26.71 15.15
N ILE A 49 -5.27 26.82 13.98
CA ILE A 49 -6.14 27.97 13.68
C ILE A 49 -7.25 28.08 14.73
N LEU A 50 -8.01 27.00 14.98
CA LEU A 50 -9.10 27.02 15.97
C LEU A 50 -8.65 27.38 17.39
N THR A 51 -7.40 27.08 17.74
CA THR A 51 -6.87 27.31 19.07
C THR A 51 -6.10 28.61 19.22
N SER A 52 -5.87 29.35 18.12
CA SER A 52 -5.27 30.67 18.13
C SER A 52 -6.06 31.64 19.02
N ASN A 53 -5.33 32.46 19.79
CA ASN A 53 -5.91 33.38 20.76
C ASN A 53 -6.89 34.39 20.12
N ASP A 54 -6.67 34.76 18.85
CA ASP A 54 -7.53 35.70 18.11
C ASP A 54 -8.97 35.17 17.90
N LEU A 55 -9.15 33.85 17.80
CA LEU A 55 -10.48 33.22 17.71
C LEU A 55 -11.09 32.92 19.09
N ARG A 56 -10.25 32.69 20.10
CA ARG A 56 -10.72 32.51 21.49
C ARG A 56 -11.26 33.79 22.09
N GLU A 57 -10.65 34.94 21.83
CA GLU A 57 -11.19 36.24 22.28
C GLU A 57 -12.52 36.58 21.61
N MET A 58 -12.76 36.12 20.36
CA MET A 58 -14.05 36.26 19.68
C MET A 58 -15.14 35.30 20.21
N SER A 59 -14.77 34.16 20.80
CA SER A 59 -15.70 33.15 21.34
C SER A 59 -16.22 33.46 22.75
N VAL A 60 -15.67 34.49 23.43
CA VAL A 60 -15.99 34.80 24.84
C VAL A 60 -17.22 35.75 24.97
N ILE A 61 -17.88 36.11 23.88
CA ILE A 61 -19.14 36.88 23.93
C ILE A 61 -20.34 35.95 23.68
N ASP A 62 -20.98 35.62 24.81
CA ASP A 62 -22.34 35.11 25.04
C ASP A 62 -22.64 33.59 25.00
N GLU A 63 -23.00 33.12 26.21
CA GLU A 63 -23.78 31.93 26.58
C GLU A 63 -25.17 31.85 25.89
N PRO A 64 -25.87 30.70 25.99
CA PRO A 64 -26.58 30.09 24.87
C PRO A 64 -28.03 30.56 24.71
N ASN A 65 -28.46 30.77 23.46
CA ASN A 65 -29.87 30.73 23.10
C ASN A 65 -30.09 30.03 21.75
N LYS A 66 -30.56 28.78 21.87
CA LYS A 66 -31.71 28.18 21.16
C LYS A 66 -31.93 28.46 19.66
N THR A 67 -31.82 27.35 18.92
CA THR A 67 -32.68 26.84 17.83
C THR A 67 -32.61 27.42 16.41
N THR A 68 -32.56 26.46 15.46
CA THR A 68 -32.88 26.53 14.01
C THR A 68 -31.84 27.31 13.18
N GLU A 69 -31.26 26.83 12.09
CA GLU A 69 -31.70 25.89 11.06
C GLU A 69 -30.43 25.52 10.25
N ILE A 70 -30.14 24.23 10.05
CA ILE A 70 -29.00 23.77 9.23
C ILE A 70 -29.51 23.64 7.81
N GLN A 71 -29.23 24.62 6.95
CA GLN A 71 -29.34 24.45 5.50
C GLN A 71 -28.23 25.21 4.78
N ASP A 72 -27.69 24.51 3.79
CA ASP A 72 -26.77 24.93 2.75
C ASP A 72 -25.37 25.39 3.16
N LEU A 73 -24.38 24.58 2.78
CA LEU A 73 -23.57 24.96 1.62
C LEU A 73 -22.92 23.72 1.00
N GLN A 74 -23.39 23.44 -0.20
CA GLN A 74 -22.94 22.39 -1.08
C GLN A 74 -21.46 22.55 -1.46
N LEU A 75 -20.79 21.41 -1.43
CA LEU A 75 -19.59 21.03 -2.17
C LEU A 75 -19.34 21.86 -3.44
N LYS A 76 -18.18 22.53 -3.48
CA LYS A 76 -17.46 22.85 -4.72
C LYS A 76 -15.99 22.53 -4.52
N GLU A 77 -15.68 21.24 -4.46
CA GLU A 77 -14.32 20.77 -4.73
C GLU A 77 -14.26 20.47 -6.24
N ASN A 78 -14.02 21.52 -7.03
CA ASN A 78 -13.55 21.34 -8.38
C ASN A 78 -12.09 20.86 -8.28
N SER A 79 -11.86 19.66 -8.79
CA SER A 79 -10.61 19.24 -9.44
C SER A 79 -9.89 20.43 -10.11
N VAL A 80 -8.56 20.50 -9.96
CA VAL A 80 -7.63 20.65 -11.09
C VAL A 80 -6.18 20.52 -10.62
N ASP A 81 -5.49 19.71 -11.42
CA ASP A 81 -4.06 19.50 -11.60
C ASP A 81 -3.12 20.70 -11.40
N GLU A 82 -1.88 20.33 -11.12
CA GLU A 82 -0.64 21.05 -11.38
C GLU A 82 -0.74 22.21 -12.40
N LYS A 83 -0.54 23.44 -11.91
CA LYS A 83 0.46 24.39 -12.41
C LYS A 83 0.45 25.70 -11.60
N THR A 84 1.61 26.02 -11.05
CA THR A 84 2.18 27.38 -10.96
C THR A 84 1.25 28.55 -11.29
N SER A 85 0.90 29.38 -10.31
CA SER A 85 0.94 30.86 -10.45
C SER A 85 0.62 31.60 -9.16
N GLN A 86 1.59 32.41 -8.74
CA GLN A 86 1.41 33.73 -8.12
C GLN A 86 0.62 33.79 -6.81
N SER A 87 1.36 33.61 -5.71
CA SER A 87 1.20 34.49 -4.55
C SER A 87 1.19 35.95 -5.05
N LYS A 88 0.03 36.58 -5.05
CA LYS A 88 -0.12 38.03 -5.22
C LYS A 88 -0.94 38.56 -4.06
N ASP A 89 -0.26 39.38 -3.28
CA ASP A 89 -0.72 40.61 -2.68
C ASP A 89 -2.11 40.61 -2.04
N ILE A 90 -2.11 40.55 -0.71
CA ILE A 90 -3.07 41.35 0.06
C ILE A 90 -2.24 42.29 0.94
N VAL A 91 -1.88 43.44 0.37
CA VAL A 91 -1.41 44.61 1.10
C VAL A 91 -2.46 45.71 0.94
N THR A 92 -2.98 46.14 2.08
CA THR A 92 -3.60 47.44 2.38
C THR A 92 -4.76 47.95 1.52
N SER A 93 -5.92 48.09 2.17
CA SER A 93 -6.74 49.30 1.99
C SER A 93 -7.38 49.67 3.32
N ASN A 94 -6.80 50.68 3.99
CA ASN A 94 -7.54 51.49 4.95
C ASN A 94 -8.47 52.36 4.12
N ASP A 95 -9.73 51.96 3.97
CA ASP A 95 -10.78 52.86 3.48
C ASP A 95 -12.01 52.73 4.36
N SER A 96 -12.33 53.86 4.96
CA SER A 96 -13.37 54.06 5.96
C SER A 96 -14.75 53.88 5.34
N ARG A 97 -15.43 52.78 5.68
CA ARG A 97 -16.90 52.70 5.64
C ARG A 97 -17.38 52.05 6.92
N GLU A 98 -17.82 52.91 7.85
CA GLU A 98 -18.87 52.56 8.80
C GLU A 98 -20.01 51.87 8.04
N MET A 99 -20.19 50.56 8.23
CA MET A 99 -21.47 49.88 8.04
C MET A 99 -21.53 48.62 8.92
N SER A 100 -22.38 48.69 9.94
CA SER A 100 -23.09 47.61 10.62
C SER A 100 -22.28 46.56 11.41
N VAL A 101 -22.03 46.86 12.68
CA VAL A 101 -21.51 45.96 13.73
C VAL A 101 -22.62 44.99 14.24
N ILE A 102 -23.47 44.47 13.35
CA ILE A 102 -24.64 43.65 13.75
C ILE A 102 -24.50 42.16 13.32
N ASP A 103 -23.65 41.83 12.33
CA ASP A 103 -23.52 40.47 11.76
C ASP A 103 -22.16 39.76 12.00
N GLU A 104 -21.18 40.41 12.63
CA GLU A 104 -19.85 39.83 12.91
C GLU A 104 -19.85 38.56 13.78
N PRO A 105 -20.59 38.45 14.91
CA PRO A 105 -20.56 37.24 15.73
C PRO A 105 -21.15 36.02 15.01
N ASN A 106 -22.09 36.25 14.08
CA ASN A 106 -22.68 35.17 13.30
C ASN A 106 -21.68 34.62 12.28
N THR A 107 -20.92 35.51 11.63
CA THR A 107 -19.91 35.15 10.64
C THR A 107 -18.74 34.36 11.26
N ASN A 108 -18.31 34.73 12.47
CA ASN A 108 -17.26 34.02 13.20
C ASN A 108 -17.74 32.64 13.71
N ARG A 109 -18.99 32.54 14.18
CA ARG A 109 -19.59 31.24 14.55
C ARG A 109 -19.69 30.30 13.35
N THR A 110 -20.12 30.81 12.19
CA THR A 110 -20.15 30.03 10.95
C THR A 110 -18.75 29.58 10.50
N PHE A 111 -17.75 30.46 10.60
CA PHE A 111 -16.36 30.13 10.26
C PHE A 111 -15.80 29.03 11.16
N ILE A 112 -15.99 29.13 12.48
CA ILE A 112 -15.56 28.12 13.45
C ILE A 112 -16.27 26.78 13.19
N ALA A 113 -17.58 26.80 12.95
CA ALA A 113 -18.34 25.60 12.63
C ALA A 113 -17.81 24.92 11.35
N ASN A 114 -17.50 25.69 10.31
CA ASN A 114 -16.92 25.17 9.07
C ASN A 114 -15.54 24.54 9.29
N LEU A 115 -14.68 25.16 10.11
CA LEU A 115 -13.38 24.59 10.48
C LEU A 115 -13.54 23.27 11.24
N GLN A 116 -14.46 23.22 12.21
CA GLN A 116 -14.76 22.00 12.97
C GLN A 116 -15.28 20.88 12.08
N LEU A 117 -16.19 21.18 11.14
CA LEU A 117 -16.66 20.22 10.15
C LEU A 117 -15.53 19.71 9.26
N ARG A 118 -14.61 20.59 8.83
CA ARG A 118 -13.47 20.19 8.01
C ARG A 118 -12.48 19.31 8.78
N ILE A 119 -12.23 19.60 10.05
CA ILE A 119 -11.41 18.75 10.93
C ILE A 119 -12.06 17.37 11.08
N SER A 120 -13.35 17.30 11.40
CA SER A 120 -14.07 16.02 11.53
C SER A 120 -14.05 15.20 10.23
N SER A 121 -14.14 15.86 9.07
CA SER A 121 -14.00 15.22 7.76
C SER A 121 -12.60 14.62 7.60
N LEU A 122 -11.55 15.38 7.88
CA LEU A 122 -10.17 14.90 7.77
C LEU A 122 -9.86 13.77 8.77
N GLU A 123 -10.41 13.82 9.98
CA GLU A 123 -10.29 12.73 10.96
C GLU A 123 -10.98 11.45 10.46
N THR A 124 -12.09 11.59 9.74
CA THR A 124 -12.77 10.46 9.09
C THR A 124 -11.94 9.90 7.93
N ASP A 125 -11.35 10.77 7.11
CA ASP A 125 -10.44 10.38 6.03
C ASP A 125 -9.22 9.64 6.57
N LYS A 126 -8.64 10.12 7.68
CA LYS A 126 -7.54 9.46 8.39
C LYS A 126 -7.92 8.04 8.80
N LEU A 127 -9.05 7.86 9.48
CA LEU A 127 -9.51 6.54 9.90
C LEU A 127 -9.70 5.59 8.71
N THR A 128 -10.24 6.12 7.60
CA THR A 128 -10.40 5.37 6.35
C THR A 128 -9.05 4.93 5.78
N LEU A 129 -8.07 5.83 5.71
CA LEU A 129 -6.71 5.51 5.26
C LEU A 129 -6.04 4.48 6.16
N GLN A 130 -6.18 4.59 7.48
CA GLN A 130 -5.65 3.61 8.43
C GLN A 130 -6.27 2.22 8.25
N GLU A 131 -7.56 2.14 7.95
CA GLU A 131 -8.23 0.88 7.67
C GLU A 131 -7.75 0.27 6.34
N GLN A 132 -7.57 1.08 5.29
CA GLN A 132 -6.98 0.64 4.02
C GLN A 132 -5.56 0.12 4.21
N ILE A 133 -4.70 0.87 4.92
CA ILE A 133 -3.32 0.45 5.24
C ILE A 133 -3.33 -0.90 5.97
N ARG A 134 -4.21 -1.08 6.96
CA ARG A 134 -4.34 -2.33 7.71
C ARG A 134 -4.75 -3.49 6.80
N ALA A 135 -5.71 -3.26 5.90
CA ALA A 135 -6.15 -4.28 4.95
C ALA A 135 -5.01 -4.72 4.02
N VAL A 136 -4.31 -3.77 3.39
CA VAL A 136 -3.20 -4.08 2.47
C VAL A 136 -2.04 -4.73 3.22
N LYS A 137 -1.70 -4.30 4.45
CA LYS A 137 -0.69 -4.96 5.30
C LYS A 137 -1.04 -6.42 5.55
N LYS A 138 -2.29 -6.72 5.91
CA LYS A 138 -2.75 -8.09 6.14
C LYS A 138 -2.65 -8.95 4.88
N GLU A 139 -2.98 -8.42 3.72
CA GLU A 139 -2.82 -9.14 2.45
C GLU A 139 -1.35 -9.38 2.11
N ALA A 140 -0.46 -8.39 2.35
CA ALA A 140 0.97 -8.55 2.14
C ALA A 140 1.58 -9.61 3.07
N GLU A 141 1.14 -9.66 4.34
CA GLU A 141 1.53 -10.71 5.29
C GLU A 141 1.07 -12.10 4.83
N GLN A 142 -0.15 -12.21 4.29
CA GLN A 142 -0.67 -13.47 3.75
C GLN A 142 0.11 -13.92 2.50
N ASP A 143 0.49 -12.99 1.63
CA ASP A 143 1.35 -13.27 0.48
C ASP A 143 2.74 -13.70 0.96
N GLN A 144 3.30 -13.08 1.99
CA GLN A 144 4.59 -13.47 2.57
C GLN A 144 4.59 -14.90 3.12
N LEU A 145 3.51 -15.30 3.80
CA LEU A 145 3.33 -16.69 4.25
C LEU A 145 3.21 -17.67 3.08
N SER A 146 2.50 -17.27 2.02
CA SER A 146 2.36 -18.06 0.79
C SER A 146 3.71 -18.20 0.06
N LEU A 147 4.54 -17.15 0.07
CA LEU A 147 5.87 -17.15 -0.51
C LEU A 147 6.75 -18.20 0.16
N LEU A 148 6.86 -18.15 1.49
CA LEU A 148 7.69 -19.09 2.27
C LEU A 148 7.31 -20.55 1.97
N LYS A 149 6.01 -20.86 1.96
CA LYS A 149 5.53 -22.20 1.62
C LYS A 149 5.89 -22.60 0.19
N THR A 150 5.75 -21.69 -0.77
CA THR A 150 6.03 -21.98 -2.18
C THR A 150 7.53 -22.15 -2.43
N GLU A 151 8.37 -21.41 -1.71
CA GLU A 151 9.83 -21.56 -1.73
C GLU A 151 10.28 -22.90 -1.14
N GLU A 152 9.68 -23.35 -0.03
CA GLU A 152 9.91 -24.69 0.52
C GLU A 152 9.58 -25.79 -0.49
N GLU A 153 8.41 -25.71 -1.13
CA GLU A 153 8.00 -26.65 -2.17
C GLU A 153 8.95 -26.61 -3.39
N LEU A 154 9.43 -25.43 -3.78
CA LEU A 154 10.39 -25.28 -4.87
C LEU A 154 11.74 -25.94 -4.53
N GLU A 155 12.20 -25.81 -3.29
CA GLU A 155 13.44 -26.42 -2.81
C GLU A 155 13.32 -27.95 -2.77
N GLU A 156 12.18 -28.49 -2.36
CA GLU A 156 11.89 -29.91 -2.44
C GLU A 156 11.98 -30.42 -3.88
N VAL A 157 11.39 -29.69 -4.84
CA VAL A 157 11.46 -30.04 -6.26
C VAL A 157 12.90 -30.01 -6.78
N LYS A 158 13.71 -29.02 -6.38
CA LYS A 158 15.15 -28.98 -6.73
C LYS A 158 15.89 -30.20 -6.22
N GLN A 159 15.64 -30.59 -4.97
CA GLN A 159 16.28 -31.76 -4.37
C GLN A 159 15.85 -33.06 -5.07
N ASN A 160 14.56 -33.20 -5.40
CA ASN A 160 14.03 -34.32 -6.17
C ASN A 160 14.67 -34.41 -7.57
N MET A 161 14.86 -33.28 -8.25
CA MET A 161 15.58 -33.24 -9.52
C MET A 161 17.04 -33.67 -9.39
N LYS A 162 17.73 -33.24 -8.32
CA LYS A 162 19.12 -33.61 -8.06
C LYS A 162 19.24 -35.12 -7.84
N THR A 163 18.42 -35.69 -6.97
CA THR A 163 18.37 -37.13 -6.71
C THR A 163 18.10 -37.92 -8.00
N LEU A 164 17.15 -37.47 -8.83
CA LEU A 164 16.85 -38.13 -10.10
C LEU A 164 18.03 -38.09 -11.08
N ARG A 165 18.78 -36.98 -11.14
CA ARG A 165 19.99 -36.87 -11.98
C ARG A 165 21.08 -37.82 -11.50
N GLU A 166 21.28 -37.92 -10.19
CA GLU A 166 22.25 -38.84 -9.60
C GLU A 166 21.88 -40.30 -9.86
N SER A 167 20.62 -40.68 -9.66
CA SER A 167 20.12 -42.03 -9.97
C SER A 167 20.25 -42.37 -11.45
N LYS A 168 19.93 -41.41 -12.34
CA LYS A 168 20.12 -41.60 -13.79
C LYS A 168 21.60 -41.81 -14.14
N LYS A 169 22.51 -41.08 -13.48
CA LYS A 169 23.96 -41.24 -13.69
C LYS A 169 24.41 -42.64 -13.29
N ARG A 170 24.04 -43.11 -12.10
CA ARG A 170 24.36 -44.47 -11.62
C ARG A 170 23.83 -45.56 -12.54
N LEU A 171 22.57 -45.46 -12.95
CA LEU A 171 21.96 -46.43 -13.86
C LEU A 171 22.69 -46.48 -15.22
N ASN A 172 23.13 -45.33 -15.72
CA ASN A 172 23.93 -45.28 -16.95
C ASN A 172 25.32 -45.91 -16.79
N GLU A 173 25.96 -45.74 -15.63
CA GLU A 173 27.25 -46.36 -15.31
C GLU A 173 27.10 -47.89 -15.19
N GLU A 174 26.07 -48.37 -14.49
CA GLU A 174 25.73 -49.80 -14.38
C GLU A 174 25.43 -50.42 -15.75
N LEU A 175 24.61 -49.76 -16.57
CA LEU A 175 24.30 -50.21 -17.93
C LEU A 175 25.57 -50.27 -18.80
N HIS A 176 26.50 -49.33 -18.64
CA HIS A 176 27.76 -49.34 -19.38
C HIS A 176 28.65 -50.50 -18.93
N ALA A 177 28.75 -50.75 -17.63
CA ALA A 177 29.51 -51.87 -17.07
C ALA A 177 28.94 -53.22 -17.56
N GLU A 178 27.62 -53.40 -17.53
CA GLU A 178 26.96 -54.61 -17.99
C GLU A 178 27.13 -54.84 -19.51
N LYS A 179 27.07 -53.77 -20.31
CA LYS A 179 27.37 -53.84 -21.74
C LYS A 179 28.82 -54.23 -22.02
N GLN A 180 29.77 -53.75 -21.21
CA GLN A 180 31.17 -54.13 -21.35
C GLN A 180 31.38 -55.60 -20.99
N MET A 181 30.83 -56.05 -19.85
CA MET A 181 30.90 -57.45 -19.43
C MET A 181 30.30 -58.41 -20.47
N ASN A 182 29.16 -58.05 -21.07
CA ASN A 182 28.57 -58.84 -22.15
C ASN A 182 29.46 -58.92 -23.40
N ARG A 183 30.14 -57.82 -23.78
CA ARG A 183 31.10 -57.85 -24.91
C ARG A 183 32.27 -58.77 -24.60
N ASP A 184 32.83 -58.67 -23.39
CA ASP A 184 33.98 -59.47 -22.97
C ASP A 184 33.62 -60.96 -22.93
N LEU A 185 32.44 -61.31 -22.41
CA LEU A 185 31.94 -62.69 -22.41
C LEU A 185 31.73 -63.22 -23.83
N ASN A 186 31.13 -62.42 -24.72
CA ASN A 186 30.86 -62.83 -26.10
C ASN A 186 32.17 -63.05 -26.88
N PHE A 187 33.21 -62.25 -26.62
CA PHE A 187 34.55 -62.43 -27.15
C PHE A 187 35.22 -63.72 -26.64
N GLN A 188 35.04 -64.05 -25.37
CA GLN A 188 35.54 -65.32 -24.83
C GLN A 188 34.85 -66.52 -25.48
N LEU A 189 33.53 -66.49 -25.62
CA LEU A 189 32.76 -67.58 -26.23
C LEU A 189 33.12 -67.81 -27.70
N THR A 190 33.38 -66.75 -28.46
CA THR A 190 33.77 -66.85 -29.88
C THR A 190 35.19 -67.37 -30.10
N ASN A 191 36.08 -67.26 -29.13
CA ASN A 191 37.46 -67.76 -29.23
C ASN A 191 37.65 -69.21 -28.72
N VAL A 192 36.60 -69.80 -28.13
CA VAL A 192 36.65 -71.17 -27.57
C VAL A 192 35.96 -72.20 -28.49
N GLY A 193 35.21 -71.75 -29.50
CA GLY A 193 34.64 -72.61 -30.56
C GLY A 193 35.49 -72.64 -31.81
#